data_AF-A0A847T378-F1
#
_entry.id   AF-A0A847T378-F1
#
_cell.length_a   1.000
_cell.length_b   1.000
_cell.length_c   1.000
_cell.angle_alpha   90.00
_cell.angle_beta   90.00
_cell.angle_gamma   90.00
#
_symmetry.space_group_name_H-M   'P 1'
#
loop_
_entity.id
_entity.type
_entity.pdbx_description
1 polymer ?
#
loop_
_entity_poly.entity_id
_entity_poly.type
_entity_poly.pdbx_seq_one_letter_code
_entity_poly.pdbx_strand_id
1 'polypeptide(L)'
;MVVCSKCGKETIDDASFCHGCGEYFTPGTSVVTKSKPGTSAVATPRKDRTVLIVVLIVTVILIASLVLEYVLYDLTSGSQGSAPTVELSPSNATSSGIRINVTSASPVEGLSFSSVLIGLQAPAGHIGLNSSVNSSPVELPAASDGTNTLSFYDVDGSGTLTAGDFMMIEAVSGLLADGIYVLIVTHSPTGETISNLSVNLP
;
A
#
# COMPACT_ATOMS: atom_id res chain seq x y z
N MET A 1 3.32 25.39 -70.64
CA MET A 1 4.18 24.19 -70.64
C MET A 1 3.87 23.37 -71.87
N VAL A 2 4.90 22.91 -72.58
CA VAL A 2 4.76 22.05 -73.75
C VAL A 2 4.98 20.60 -73.33
N VAL A 3 4.14 19.68 -73.79
CA VAL A 3 4.31 18.24 -73.52
C VAL A 3 5.02 17.60 -74.71
N CYS A 4 6.13 16.90 -74.47
CA CYS A 4 6.85 16.20 -75.52
C CYS A 4 5.97 15.12 -76.15
N SER A 5 5.68 15.22 -77.44
CA SER A 5 4.83 14.25 -78.17
C SER A 5 5.42 12.84 -78.18
N LYS A 6 6.74 12.69 -78.03
CA LYS A 6 7.43 11.40 -78.06
C LYS A 6 7.45 10.68 -76.72
N CYS A 7 7.68 11.40 -75.62
CA CYS A 7 7.84 10.78 -74.29
C CYS A 7 6.80 11.20 -73.25
N GLY A 8 5.91 12.14 -73.58
CA GLY A 8 4.83 12.60 -72.71
C GLY A 8 5.27 13.46 -71.52
N LYS A 9 6.57 13.78 -71.38
CA LYS A 9 7.06 14.64 -70.28
C LYS A 9 6.82 16.12 -70.58
N GLU A 10 6.49 16.87 -69.54
CA GLU A 10 6.33 18.32 -69.60
C GLU A 10 7.68 19.03 -69.65
N THR A 11 7.80 20.03 -70.50
CA THR A 11 8.98 20.89 -70.66
C THR A 11 8.60 22.36 -70.57
N ILE A 12 9.59 23.18 -70.20
CA ILE A 12 9.46 24.64 -70.12
C ILE A 12 9.16 25.17 -71.53
N ASP A 13 8.31 26.19 -71.62
CA ASP A 13 7.73 26.68 -72.88
C ASP A 13 8.76 27.17 -73.92
N ASP A 14 9.98 27.49 -73.49
CA ASP A 14 11.06 28.00 -74.35
C ASP A 14 12.21 26.99 -74.57
N ALA A 15 12.04 25.73 -74.16
CA ALA A 15 13.07 24.72 -74.39
C ALA A 15 13.13 24.32 -75.87
N SER A 16 14.32 24.31 -76.48
CA SER A 16 14.53 23.91 -77.87
C SER A 16 14.56 22.38 -78.07
N PHE A 17 14.69 21.61 -76.99
CA PHE A 17 14.67 20.14 -77.00
C PHE A 17 14.14 19.56 -75.68
N CYS A 18 13.70 18.31 -75.69
CA CYS A 18 13.19 17.62 -74.51
C CYS A 18 14.33 17.04 -73.66
N HIS A 19 14.49 17.50 -72.42
CA HIS A 19 15.47 16.94 -71.47
C HIS A 19 15.24 15.46 -71.12
N GLY A 20 14.04 14.93 -71.37
CA GLY A 20 13.70 13.54 -71.05
C GLY A 20 14.16 12.52 -72.10
N CYS A 21 14.06 12.86 -73.39
CA CYS A 21 14.34 11.93 -74.49
C CYS A 21 15.27 12.48 -75.58
N GLY A 22 15.67 13.76 -75.50
CA GLY A 22 16.59 14.40 -76.43
C GLY A 22 15.99 14.87 -77.76
N GLU A 23 14.67 14.75 -77.96
CA GLU A 23 14.01 15.17 -79.20
C GLU A 23 13.98 16.70 -79.32
N TYR A 24 14.30 17.24 -80.50
CA TYR A 24 14.22 18.69 -80.78
C TYR A 24 12.79 19.11 -81.09
N PHE A 25 12.37 20.27 -80.59
CA PHE A 25 11.07 20.85 -80.94
C PHE A 25 11.19 21.65 -82.24
N THR A 26 10.33 21.37 -83.21
CA THR A 26 10.25 22.15 -84.46
C THR A 26 9.59 23.50 -84.18
N PRO A 27 10.30 24.63 -84.40
CA PRO A 27 9.74 25.96 -84.19
C PRO A 27 8.60 26.20 -85.20
N GLY A 28 7.39 26.45 -84.71
CA GLY A 28 6.23 26.78 -85.56
C GLY A 28 4.91 26.12 -85.19
N THR A 29 4.86 25.25 -84.18
CA THR A 29 3.60 24.63 -83.74
C THR A 29 2.94 25.52 -82.68
N SER A 30 1.86 26.21 -83.05
CA SER A 30 1.11 27.12 -82.17
C SER A 30 0.70 26.46 -80.86
N VAL A 31 1.16 27.03 -79.75
CA VAL A 31 0.89 26.58 -78.38
C VAL A 31 -0.58 26.84 -78.06
N VAL A 32 -1.39 25.78 -77.95
CA VAL A 32 -2.77 25.87 -77.45
C VAL A 32 -2.69 26.21 -75.96
N THR A 33 -2.96 27.46 -75.61
CA THR A 33 -3.05 27.91 -74.22
C THR A 33 -4.35 27.36 -73.61
N LYS A 34 -4.28 26.20 -72.95
CA LYS A 34 -5.38 25.74 -72.08
C LYS A 34 -5.46 26.70 -70.89
N SER A 35 -6.56 27.44 -70.80
CA SER A 35 -6.89 28.23 -69.61
C SER A 35 -7.01 27.29 -68.42
N LYS A 36 -6.18 27.55 -67.40
CA LYS A 36 -6.10 26.80 -66.15
C LYS A 36 -7.45 26.94 -65.41
N PRO A 37 -8.16 25.85 -65.08
CA PRO A 37 -9.32 25.94 -64.19
C PRO A 37 -8.84 26.46 -62.83
N GLY A 38 -9.45 27.53 -62.36
CA GLY A 38 -9.16 28.13 -61.04
C GLY A 38 -9.32 27.08 -59.95
N THR A 39 -8.19 26.53 -59.51
CA THR A 39 -8.13 25.59 -58.41
C THR A 39 -8.30 26.41 -57.13
N SER A 40 -9.52 26.47 -56.61
CA SER A 40 -9.75 26.95 -55.25
C SER A 40 -8.88 26.10 -54.33
N ALA A 41 -7.87 26.74 -53.72
CA ALA A 41 -7.06 26.12 -52.70
C ALA A 41 -7.97 25.72 -51.54
N VAL A 42 -8.32 24.44 -51.47
CA VAL A 42 -9.01 23.86 -50.32
C VAL A 42 -8.09 24.09 -49.12
N ALA A 43 -8.48 25.01 -48.24
CA ALA A 43 -7.76 25.27 -47.01
C ALA A 43 -7.64 23.95 -46.25
N THR A 44 -6.40 23.47 -46.10
CA THR A 44 -6.14 22.27 -45.32
C THR A 44 -6.65 22.50 -43.89
N PRO A 45 -7.47 21.58 -43.34
CA PRO A 45 -8.03 21.76 -42.01
C PRO A 45 -6.89 21.92 -41.02
N ARG A 46 -6.83 23.09 -40.35
CA ARG A 46 -5.88 23.32 -39.26
C ARG A 46 -6.18 22.29 -38.18
N LYS A 47 -5.24 21.40 -37.94
CA LYS A 47 -5.31 20.40 -36.86
C LYS A 47 -5.44 21.14 -35.53
N ASP A 48 -6.65 21.18 -35.00
CA ASP A 48 -6.94 21.79 -33.71
C ASP A 48 -6.19 21.00 -32.62
N ARG A 49 -5.18 21.65 -32.04
CA ARG A 49 -4.36 21.06 -30.97
C ARG A 49 -5.01 21.21 -29.59
N THR A 50 -6.13 21.92 -29.49
CA THR A 50 -6.81 22.17 -28.22
C THR A 50 -7.20 20.88 -27.52
N VAL A 51 -7.73 19.90 -28.27
CA VAL A 51 -8.09 18.59 -27.72
C VAL A 51 -6.87 17.85 -27.17
N LEU A 52 -5.74 17.87 -27.89
CA LEU A 52 -4.50 17.24 -27.43
C LEU A 52 -3.99 17.89 -26.14
N ILE A 53 -4.04 19.22 -26.06
CA ILE A 53 -3.60 19.98 -24.88
C ILE A 53 -4.47 19.65 -23.67
N VAL A 54 -5.80 19.61 -23.84
CA VAL A 54 -6.73 19.27 -22.75
C VAL A 54 -6.49 17.85 -22.24
N VAL A 55 -6.33 16.86 -23.14
CA VAL A 55 -6.04 15.48 -22.75
C VAL A 55 -4.74 15.40 -21.94
N LEU A 56 -3.67 16.09 -22.39
CA LEU A 56 -2.39 16.09 -21.70
C LEU A 56 -2.48 16.67 -20.28
N ILE A 57 -3.22 17.78 -20.11
CA ILE A 57 -3.44 18.39 -18.79
C ILE A 57 -4.17 17.43 -17.85
N VAL A 58 -5.24 16.79 -18.33
CA VAL A 58 -6.01 15.82 -17.53
C VAL A 58 -5.14 14.63 -17.11
N THR A 59 -4.32 14.09 -18.01
CA THR A 59 -3.39 13.00 -17.70
C THR A 59 -2.37 13.40 -16.63
N VAL A 60 -1.81 14.61 -16.70
CA VAL A 60 -0.84 15.11 -15.71
C VAL A 60 -1.49 15.26 -14.33
N ILE A 61 -2.72 15.76 -14.26
CA ILE A 61 -3.45 15.90 -12.98
C ILE A 61 -3.72 14.54 -12.35
N LEU A 62 -4.10 13.53 -13.13
CA LEU A 62 -4.32 12.17 -12.62
C LEU A 62 -3.04 11.54 -12.06
N ILE A 63 -1.91 11.69 -12.78
CA ILE A 63 -0.61 11.19 -12.31
C ILE A 63 -0.18 11.91 -11.03
N ALA A 64 -0.32 13.24 -10.97
CA ALA A 64 0.02 14.02 -9.78
C ALA A 64 -0.82 13.60 -8.57
N SER A 65 -2.10 13.28 -8.77
CA SER A 65 -3.00 12.81 -7.71
C SER A 65 -2.56 11.44 -7.15
N LEU A 66 -2.21 10.49 -8.01
CA LEU A 66 -1.69 9.18 -7.60
C LEU A 66 -0.36 9.29 -6.85
N VAL A 67 0.54 10.15 -7.32
CA VAL A 67 1.83 10.39 -6.63
C VAL A 67 1.59 11.02 -5.25
N LEU A 68 0.65 11.96 -5.13
CA LEU A 68 0.32 12.58 -3.86
C LEU A 68 -0.25 11.56 -2.86
N GLU A 69 -1.18 10.70 -3.28
CA GLU A 69 -1.71 9.62 -2.44
C GLU A 69 -0.60 8.67 -1.98
N TYR A 70 0.30 8.29 -2.88
CA TYR A 70 1.44 7.44 -2.53
C TYR A 70 2.39 8.10 -1.50
N VAL A 71 2.70 9.39 -1.69
CA VAL A 71 3.55 10.14 -0.75
C VAL A 71 2.85 10.30 0.60
N LEU A 72 1.55 10.56 0.62
CA LEU A 72 0.78 10.63 1.86
C LEU A 72 0.74 9.27 2.56
N TYR A 73 0.59 8.17 1.81
CA TYR A 73 0.69 6.83 2.35
C TYR A 73 2.06 6.57 2.98
N ASP A 74 3.16 6.92 2.32
CA ASP A 74 4.51 6.72 2.83
C ASP A 74 4.83 7.64 4.02
N LEU A 75 4.35 8.88 4.03
CA LEU A 75 4.50 9.80 5.16
C LEU A 75 3.68 9.36 6.38
N THR A 76 2.53 8.74 6.16
CA THR A 76 1.69 8.22 7.26
C THR A 76 2.11 6.83 7.72
N SER A 77 2.69 6.01 6.84
CA SER A 77 3.17 4.66 7.17
C SER A 77 4.65 4.61 7.59
N GLY A 78 5.47 5.58 7.17
CA GLY A 78 6.92 5.64 7.45
C GLY A 78 7.28 6.17 8.84
N SER A 79 6.30 6.63 9.62
CA SER A 79 6.40 6.91 11.06
C SER A 79 5.92 5.71 11.88
N GLN A 80 6.22 4.49 11.48
CA GLN A 80 6.21 3.41 12.45
C GLN A 80 7.38 3.70 13.38
N GLY A 81 7.07 4.26 14.56
CA GLY A 81 8.06 4.36 15.64
C GLY A 81 8.72 3.00 15.85
N SER A 82 9.86 2.97 16.54
CA SER A 82 10.48 1.70 16.94
C SER A 82 9.40 0.72 17.41
N ALA A 83 9.44 -0.52 16.90
CA ALA A 83 8.45 -1.53 17.22
C ALA A 83 8.22 -1.54 18.74
N PRO A 84 6.96 -1.56 19.22
CA PRO A 84 6.71 -1.49 20.64
C PRO A 84 7.43 -2.64 21.33
N THR A 85 8.09 -2.34 22.43
CA THR A 85 8.70 -3.35 23.30
C THR A 85 7.98 -3.35 24.63
N VAL A 86 7.72 -4.55 25.15
CA VAL A 86 7.13 -4.74 26.48
C VAL A 86 7.97 -5.75 27.22
N GLU A 87 8.48 -5.39 28.39
CA GLU A 87 9.22 -6.31 29.26
C GLU A 87 8.31 -6.83 30.37
N LEU A 88 8.25 -8.15 30.49
CA LEU A 88 7.36 -8.85 31.42
C LEU A 88 8.18 -9.62 32.45
N SER A 89 7.69 -9.66 33.70
CA SER A 89 8.31 -10.48 34.75
C SER A 89 7.25 -11.21 35.59
N PRO A 90 7.44 -12.50 35.88
CA PRO A 90 6.57 -13.20 36.82
C PRO A 90 6.91 -12.73 38.24
N SER A 91 5.89 -12.42 39.06
CA SER A 91 6.11 -12.01 40.46
C SER A 91 5.59 -13.00 41.48
N ASN A 92 4.57 -13.79 41.16
CA ASN A 92 4.03 -14.84 42.03
C ASN A 92 3.37 -15.92 41.18
N ALA A 93 4.07 -17.02 40.95
CA ALA A 93 3.53 -18.18 40.26
C ALA A 93 3.15 -19.24 41.31
N THR A 94 1.86 -19.54 41.39
CA THR A 94 1.28 -20.50 42.32
C THR A 94 0.40 -21.46 41.53
N SER A 95 0.04 -22.58 42.14
CA SER A 95 -0.93 -23.50 41.55
C SER A 95 -2.33 -22.88 41.42
N SER A 96 -2.68 -21.80 42.13
CA SER A 96 -3.96 -21.09 41.96
C SER A 96 -3.92 -19.98 40.91
N GLY A 97 -2.73 -19.47 40.56
CA GLY A 97 -2.61 -18.33 39.66
C GLY A 97 -1.18 -17.83 39.45
N ILE A 98 -0.99 -17.07 38.37
CA ILE A 98 0.27 -16.44 37.99
C ILE A 98 0.06 -14.94 37.86
N ARG A 99 0.82 -14.15 38.64
CA ARG A 99 0.93 -12.70 38.43
C ARG A 99 2.12 -12.37 37.53
N ILE A 100 1.88 -11.62 36.47
CA ILE A 100 2.88 -11.16 35.50
C ILE A 100 2.89 -9.64 35.49
N ASN A 101 3.98 -9.03 35.95
CA ASN A 101 4.13 -7.57 35.97
C ASN A 101 4.68 -7.06 34.64
N VAL A 102 4.20 -5.90 34.22
CA VAL A 102 4.80 -5.09 33.18
C VAL A 102 5.92 -4.26 33.81
N THR A 103 7.16 -4.50 33.39
CA THR A 103 8.35 -3.84 33.94
C THR A 103 8.80 -2.64 33.11
N SER A 104 8.58 -2.69 31.81
CA SER A 104 8.75 -1.56 30.90
C SER A 104 7.85 -1.72 29.67
N ALA A 105 7.47 -0.60 29.07
CA ALA A 105 6.73 -0.55 27.80
C ALA A 105 7.17 0.70 27.04
N SER A 106 7.53 0.55 25.76
CA SER A 106 8.02 1.67 24.94
C SER A 106 7.73 1.46 23.45
N PRO A 107 7.20 2.46 22.72
CA PRO A 107 6.63 3.69 23.27
C PRO A 107 5.39 3.39 24.11
N VAL A 108 5.02 4.32 24.98
CA VAL A 108 3.75 4.21 25.73
C VAL A 108 2.61 4.45 24.75
N GLU A 109 1.92 3.37 24.39
CA GLU A 109 0.76 3.40 23.50
C GLU A 109 -0.54 3.23 24.27
N GLY A 110 -1.59 3.91 23.79
CA GLY A 110 -2.94 3.70 24.28
C GLY A 110 -3.35 2.24 24.13
N LEU A 111 -3.96 1.67 25.17
CA LEU A 111 -4.66 0.37 25.14
C LEU A 111 -5.91 0.40 24.26
N SER A 112 -6.15 1.48 23.50
CA SER A 112 -7.21 1.52 22.50
C SER A 112 -7.12 0.25 21.66
N PHE A 113 -8.20 -0.52 21.70
CA PHE A 113 -8.35 -1.97 21.56
C PHE A 113 -7.82 -2.65 20.28
N SER A 114 -7.04 -1.94 19.47
CA SER A 114 -6.49 -2.37 18.19
C SER A 114 -4.97 -2.48 18.19
N SER A 115 -4.28 -2.31 19.34
CA SER A 115 -2.80 -2.31 19.40
C SER A 115 -2.21 -3.56 20.05
N VAL A 116 -2.84 -4.20 21.03
CA VAL A 116 -2.21 -5.30 21.78
C VAL A 116 -3.13 -6.52 21.90
N LEU A 117 -2.63 -7.68 21.45
CA LEU A 117 -3.22 -9.00 21.64
C LEU A 117 -2.41 -9.77 22.68
N ILE A 118 -3.09 -10.37 23.65
CA ILE A 118 -2.45 -11.21 24.66
C ILE A 118 -2.92 -12.65 24.44
N GLY A 119 -1.96 -13.55 24.23
CA GLY A 119 -2.19 -14.98 24.09
C GLY A 119 -1.55 -15.75 25.23
N LEU A 120 -2.22 -16.78 25.71
CA LEU A 120 -1.65 -17.75 26.64
C LEU A 120 -1.58 -19.12 25.99
N GLN A 121 -0.39 -19.72 25.98
CA GLN A 121 -0.20 -21.12 25.63
C GLN A 121 -0.02 -21.95 26.90
N ALA A 122 -0.95 -22.85 27.16
CA ALA A 122 -0.86 -23.80 28.27
C ALA A 122 -0.14 -25.10 27.84
N PRO A 123 0.36 -25.92 28.80
CA PRO A 123 1.11 -27.15 28.50
C PRO A 123 0.40 -28.14 27.57
N ALA A 124 -0.93 -28.19 27.62
CA ALA A 124 -1.74 -29.07 26.75
C ALA A 124 -1.99 -28.51 25.33
N GLY A 125 -1.32 -27.41 24.95
CA GLY A 125 -1.39 -26.86 23.60
C GLY A 125 -2.57 -25.92 23.34
N HIS A 126 -3.28 -25.47 24.38
CA HIS A 126 -4.34 -24.48 24.22
C HIS A 126 -3.74 -23.09 24.03
N ILE A 127 -4.07 -22.47 22.91
CA ILE A 127 -3.81 -21.06 22.62
C ILE A 127 -5.15 -20.33 22.78
N GLY A 128 -5.35 -19.69 23.93
CA GLY A 128 -6.43 -18.72 24.07
C GLY A 128 -5.98 -17.42 23.42
N LEU A 129 -6.32 -17.22 22.15
CA LEU A 129 -6.15 -15.96 21.44
C LEU A 129 -7.47 -15.21 21.45
N ASN A 130 -7.39 -13.91 21.70
CA ASN A 130 -8.44 -12.90 21.66
C ASN A 130 -9.29 -12.74 22.92
N SER A 131 -8.92 -11.72 23.67
CA SER A 131 -9.82 -10.58 23.76
C SER A 131 -9.01 -9.29 23.89
N SER A 132 -9.66 -8.16 23.58
CA SER A 132 -9.07 -6.86 23.86
C SER A 132 -9.04 -6.62 25.36
N VAL A 133 -8.02 -5.89 25.80
CA VAL A 133 -7.75 -5.52 27.19
C VAL A 133 -8.76 -4.45 27.68
N ASN A 134 -10.04 -4.76 27.58
CA ASN A 134 -11.12 -4.07 28.27
C ASN A 134 -11.17 -4.70 29.66
N SER A 135 -11.23 -3.85 30.70
CA SER A 135 -11.44 -4.09 32.14
C SER A 135 -12.24 -5.32 32.65
N SER A 136 -12.80 -6.16 31.79
CA SER A 136 -13.42 -7.43 32.12
C SER A 136 -12.43 -8.60 31.96
N PRO A 137 -12.37 -9.52 32.94
CA PRO A 137 -11.61 -10.77 32.81
C PRO A 137 -11.94 -11.53 31.53
N VAL A 138 -10.92 -12.15 30.94
CA VAL A 138 -11.00 -12.94 29.72
C VAL A 138 -11.01 -14.41 30.12
N GLU A 139 -12.10 -15.12 29.84
CA GLU A 139 -12.16 -16.55 30.09
C GLU A 139 -11.34 -17.31 29.03
N LEU A 140 -10.35 -18.05 29.49
CA LEU A 140 -9.53 -18.96 28.71
C LEU A 140 -9.99 -20.40 28.95
N PRO A 141 -10.16 -21.21 27.91
CA PRO A 141 -10.41 -22.64 28.10
C PRO A 141 -9.22 -23.27 28.83
N ALA A 142 -9.46 -24.01 29.94
CA ALA A 142 -8.39 -24.73 30.61
C ALA A 142 -8.11 -26.08 29.93
N ALA A 143 -6.91 -26.61 30.19
CA ALA A 143 -6.42 -27.89 29.69
C ALA A 143 -7.15 -29.12 30.26
N SER A 144 -7.80 -28.97 31.41
CA SER A 144 -8.50 -30.05 32.11
C SER A 144 -9.68 -29.45 32.86
N ASP A 145 -10.90 -29.79 32.44
CA ASP A 145 -12.22 -29.68 33.10
C ASP A 145 -12.64 -28.34 33.75
N GLY A 146 -11.78 -27.32 33.73
CA GLY A 146 -11.97 -26.00 34.30
C GLY A 146 -11.87 -24.90 33.26
N THR A 147 -12.16 -23.69 33.68
CA THR A 147 -11.84 -22.47 32.94
C THR A 147 -10.70 -21.77 33.67
N ASN A 148 -9.78 -21.16 32.93
CA ASN A 148 -8.82 -20.21 33.47
C ASN A 148 -9.30 -18.81 33.10
N THR A 149 -8.91 -17.79 33.83
CA THR A 149 -9.13 -16.40 33.44
C THR A 149 -7.79 -15.72 33.27
N LEU A 150 -7.70 -14.88 32.25
CA LEU A 150 -6.64 -13.91 32.09
C LEU A 150 -7.24 -12.53 32.27
N SER A 151 -6.76 -11.81 33.28
CA SER A 151 -7.23 -10.45 33.60
C SER A 151 -6.07 -9.48 33.49
N PHE A 152 -6.33 -8.30 32.96
CA PHE A 152 -5.36 -7.20 32.95
C PHE A 152 -5.80 -6.12 33.93
N TYR A 153 -4.82 -5.55 34.62
CA TYR A 153 -5.01 -4.51 35.61
C TYR A 153 -4.13 -3.31 35.24
N ASP A 154 -4.80 -2.29 34.74
CA ASP A 154 -4.26 -0.93 34.59
C ASP A 154 -4.21 -0.30 35.99
N VAL A 155 -3.03 -0.24 36.59
CA VAL A 155 -2.89 0.17 37.99
C VAL A 155 -2.93 1.69 38.12
N ASP A 156 -2.42 2.40 37.13
CA ASP A 156 -2.35 3.87 37.15
C ASP A 156 -3.55 4.54 36.48
N GLY A 157 -4.42 3.77 35.81
CA GLY A 157 -5.63 4.25 35.14
C GLY A 157 -5.33 5.06 33.89
N SER A 158 -4.13 4.93 33.33
CA SER A 158 -3.67 5.68 32.16
C SER A 158 -4.40 5.27 30.88
N GLY A 159 -5.02 4.09 30.86
CA GLY A 159 -5.52 3.47 29.64
C GLY A 159 -4.38 3.14 28.67
N THR A 160 -3.15 2.98 29.16
CA THR A 160 -1.94 2.63 28.38
C THR A 160 -1.25 1.45 29.04
N LEU A 161 -0.49 0.64 28.29
CA LEU A 161 0.32 -0.43 28.89
C LEU A 161 1.61 0.20 29.44
N THR A 162 1.77 0.26 30.76
CA THR A 162 2.89 0.95 31.40
C THR A 162 3.59 0.11 32.47
N ALA A 163 4.78 0.55 32.88
CA ALA A 163 5.48 -0.06 33.99
C ALA A 163 4.67 0.10 35.28
N GLY A 164 4.36 -1.03 35.94
CA GLY A 164 3.51 -1.06 37.14
C GLY A 164 2.19 -1.79 36.92
N ASP A 165 1.73 -1.89 35.68
CA ASP A 165 0.58 -2.71 35.31
C ASP A 165 0.88 -4.20 35.50
N PHE A 166 -0.17 -5.01 35.55
CA PHE A 166 0.01 -6.45 35.61
C PHE A 166 -1.13 -7.22 34.95
N MET A 167 -0.79 -8.45 34.57
CA MET A 167 -1.72 -9.48 34.15
C MET A 167 -1.81 -10.54 35.24
N MET A 168 -2.99 -11.11 35.42
CA MET A 168 -3.23 -12.23 36.31
C MET A 168 -3.84 -13.37 35.52
N ILE A 169 -3.24 -14.56 35.64
CA ILE A 169 -3.83 -15.81 35.18
C ILE A 169 -4.36 -16.53 36.43
N GLU A 170 -5.64 -16.85 36.48
CA GLU A 170 -6.26 -17.51 37.64
C GLU A 170 -7.05 -18.73 37.19
N ALA A 171 -6.99 -19.81 37.96
CA ALA A 171 -7.92 -20.92 37.78
C ALA A 171 -9.31 -20.51 38.29
N VAL A 172 -10.35 -20.59 37.44
CA VAL A 172 -11.74 -20.29 37.87
C VAL A 172 -12.23 -21.34 38.86
N SER A 173 -11.80 -22.59 38.69
CA SER A 173 -12.04 -23.68 39.62
C SER A 173 -10.83 -24.59 39.70
N GLY A 174 -10.31 -24.81 40.91
CA GLY A 174 -9.20 -25.75 41.14
C GLY A 174 -7.82 -25.11 41.04
N LEU A 175 -6.90 -25.80 40.36
CA LEU A 175 -5.50 -25.40 40.20
C LEU A 175 -5.16 -25.29 38.70
N LEU A 176 -4.25 -24.39 38.37
CA LEU A 176 -3.53 -24.39 37.11
C LEU A 176 -2.78 -25.72 36.95
N ALA A 177 -2.71 -26.23 35.73
CA ALA A 177 -2.00 -27.46 35.43
C ALA A 177 -0.48 -27.24 35.53
N ASP A 178 0.25 -28.23 36.01
CA ASP A 178 1.71 -28.18 36.07
C ASP A 178 2.30 -28.03 34.65
N GLY A 179 3.39 -27.26 34.52
CA GLY A 179 4.13 -27.12 33.26
C GLY A 179 4.37 -25.67 32.81
N ILE A 180 4.76 -25.52 31.55
CA ILE A 180 5.18 -24.25 30.97
C ILE A 180 3.98 -23.50 30.38
N TYR A 181 3.78 -22.29 30.88
CA TYR A 181 2.87 -21.29 30.34
C TYR A 181 3.65 -20.27 29.54
N VAL A 182 3.21 -19.97 28.32
CA VAL A 182 3.84 -18.95 27.46
C VAL A 182 2.85 -17.82 27.24
N LEU A 183 3.19 -16.64 27.74
CA LEU A 183 2.45 -15.41 27.50
C LEU A 183 3.06 -14.71 26.29
N ILE A 184 2.23 -14.46 25.27
CA ILE A 184 2.62 -13.79 24.04
C ILE A 184 1.88 -12.47 23.99
N VAL A 185 2.61 -11.38 23.81
CA VAL A 185 2.05 -10.05 23.56
C VAL A 185 2.36 -9.68 22.11
N THR A 186 1.33 -9.37 21.34
CA THR A 186 1.44 -9.11 19.90
C THR A 186 0.87 -7.73 19.57
N HIS A 187 1.58 -6.99 18.73
CA HIS A 187 1.10 -5.72 18.20
C HIS A 187 0.04 -5.99 17.14
N SER A 188 -1.23 -5.72 17.45
CA SER A 188 -2.39 -6.10 16.63
C SER A 188 -2.40 -5.53 15.20
N PRO A 189 -1.92 -4.30 14.89
CA PRO A 189 -1.87 -3.78 13.53
C PRO A 189 -0.86 -4.52 12.65
N THR A 190 0.27 -4.97 13.21
CA THR A 190 1.34 -5.63 12.45
C THR A 190 1.37 -7.15 12.60
N GLY A 191 0.72 -7.69 13.63
CA GLY A 191 0.83 -9.10 14.02
C GLY A 191 2.19 -9.48 14.62
N GLU A 192 3.06 -8.50 14.90
CA GLU A 192 4.40 -8.75 15.41
C GLU A 192 4.38 -9.06 16.91
N THR A 193 5.12 -10.09 17.33
CA THR A 193 5.30 -10.37 18.76
C THR A 193 6.22 -9.33 19.38
N ILE A 194 5.66 -8.54 20.30
CA ILE A 194 6.37 -7.48 21.03
C ILE A 194 6.89 -7.93 22.40
N SER A 195 6.36 -9.04 22.93
CA SER A 195 6.90 -9.69 24.12
C SER A 195 6.54 -11.16 24.17
N ASN A 196 7.41 -11.95 24.82
CA ASN A 196 7.18 -13.35 25.10
C ASN A 196 7.76 -13.69 26.49
N LEU A 197 6.94 -14.25 27.38
CA LEU A 197 7.35 -14.71 28.70
C LEU A 197 6.95 -16.16 28.93
N SER A 198 7.91 -16.99 29.30
CA SER A 198 7.68 -18.37 29.76
C SER A 198 7.71 -18.46 31.28
N VAL A 199 6.68 -19.05 31.86
CA VAL A 199 6.56 -19.31 33.31
C VAL A 199 6.36 -20.80 33.52
N ASN A 200 7.23 -21.45 34.31
CA ASN A 200 7.09 -22.86 34.65
C ASN A 200 6.39 -23.00 36.00
N LEU A 201 5.23 -23.66 36.03
CA LEU A 201 4.54 -24.04 37.25
C LEU A 201 5.01 -25.44 37.70
N PRO A 202 5.37 -25.59 38.99
CA PRO A 202 5.86 -26.84 39.55
C PRO A 202 4.77 -27.90 39.68
#